data_AF-A0A1G3BGY9-F1
#
_entry.id   AF-A0A1G3BGY9-F1
#
_cell.length_a   1.000
_cell.length_b   1.000
_cell.length_c   1.000
_cell.angle_alpha   90.00
_cell.angle_beta   90.00
_cell.angle_gamma   90.00
#
_symmetry.space_group_name_H-M   'P 1'
#
loop_
_entity.id
_entity.type
_entity.pdbx_description
1 polymer ?
#
loop_
_entity_poly.entity_id
_entity_poly.type
_entity_poly.pdbx_seq_one_letter_code
_entity_poly.pdbx_strand_id
1 'polypeptide(L)'
;MDFRTELREKILLLCRLKYGRIWEDPVKGHKVGVLDATKLEDIKKIIGNEKTGLVINDPPYNVVVGNAITSNLFKITLEEYLDFSEKWAKNAIAVMDKDAHLYVWMGADYRDNLQPLPDFIILTRKFKELKPKNFITMRNQRGYGTQKNWMWVRQELLYYVKGNPDFNVDAEYTDIPKILRGYYKEVKGKITENLERSKSRYIRAGNVWVDVQQVFYRMEENVPGCYAQKPLKAIERIMLSGSNEKDIVADFFAHSGTTLIAGERLKRKVYTFDIDPIFAEITIRRLEHFRKTGKTGWQWQNPFPEIEKQIEGYKWI
;
A
#
# COMPACT_ATOMS: atom_id res chain seq x y z
N MET A 1 -9.08 11.32 7.70
CA MET A 1 -9.72 12.60 7.36
C MET A 1 -10.09 13.31 8.66
N ASP A 2 -9.75 14.60 8.80
CA ASP A 2 -10.27 15.44 9.88
C ASP A 2 -11.74 15.72 9.58
N PHE A 3 -12.60 14.83 10.07
CA PHE A 3 -14.03 14.93 9.87
C PHE A 3 -14.62 15.74 11.02
N ARG A 4 -14.89 17.02 10.79
CA ARG A 4 -16.05 17.63 11.45
C ARG A 4 -17.26 16.75 11.13
N THR A 5 -17.97 16.27 12.15
CA THR A 5 -19.02 15.24 12.05
C THR A 5 -20.00 15.49 10.90
N GLU A 6 -20.39 16.75 10.68
CA GLU A 6 -21.28 17.18 9.60
C GLU A 6 -20.76 16.88 8.18
N LEU A 7 -19.46 17.06 7.92
CA LEU A 7 -18.87 16.81 6.60
C LEU A 7 -18.88 15.31 6.28
N ARG A 8 -18.58 14.49 7.29
CA ARG A 8 -18.61 13.02 7.15
C ARG A 8 -20.01 12.54 6.81
N GLU A 9 -21.03 13.05 7.51
CA GLU A 9 -22.43 12.69 7.25
C GLU A 9 -22.82 13.00 5.81
N LYS A 10 -22.46 14.17 5.28
CA LYS A 10 -22.70 14.54 3.87
C LYS A 10 -22.00 13.59 2.89
N ILE A 11 -20.74 13.21 3.15
CA ILE A 11 -20.00 12.28 2.28
C ILE A 11 -20.63 10.87 2.33
N LEU A 12 -21.07 10.42 3.50
CA LEU A 12 -21.68 9.09 3.65
C LEU A 12 -22.97 8.93 2.85
N LEU A 13 -23.69 10.03 2.58
CA LEU A 13 -24.85 10.06 1.68
C LEU A 13 -24.48 9.86 0.21
N LEU A 14 -23.23 10.19 -0.18
CA LEU A 14 -22.71 10.03 -1.54
C LEU A 14 -22.05 8.66 -1.78
N CYS A 15 -21.86 7.86 -0.74
CA CYS A 15 -21.25 6.53 -0.84
C CYS A 15 -22.25 5.51 -1.38
N ARG A 16 -21.89 4.84 -2.47
CA ARG A 16 -22.72 3.81 -3.14
C ARG A 16 -22.84 2.53 -2.33
N LEU A 17 -21.83 2.23 -1.54
CA LEU A 17 -21.75 1.00 -0.76
C LEU A 17 -22.01 1.27 0.72
N LYS A 18 -22.64 0.29 1.36
CA LYS A 18 -22.74 0.15 2.83
C LYS A 18 -22.04 -1.14 3.24
N TYR A 19 -21.79 -1.30 4.54
CA TYR A 19 -21.15 -2.50 5.07
C TYR A 19 -21.79 -3.79 4.54
N GLY A 20 -20.94 -4.75 4.16
CA GLY A 20 -21.32 -6.03 3.56
C GLY A 20 -21.65 -5.94 2.07
N ARG A 21 -21.53 -4.79 1.41
CA ARG A 21 -21.74 -4.67 -0.05
C ARG A 21 -20.40 -4.63 -0.80
N ILE A 22 -20.44 -5.15 -2.03
CA ILE A 22 -19.31 -5.19 -2.97
C ILE A 22 -19.80 -4.58 -4.27
N TRP A 23 -19.01 -3.66 -4.80
CA TRP A 23 -19.09 -3.20 -6.18
C TRP A 23 -18.17 -4.06 -7.04
N GLU A 24 -18.70 -4.57 -8.14
CA GLU A 24 -17.94 -5.31 -9.14
C GLU A 24 -17.78 -4.47 -10.39
N ASP A 25 -16.54 -4.33 -10.85
CA ASP A 25 -16.22 -3.57 -12.05
C ASP A 25 -16.62 -4.36 -13.31
N PRO A 26 -17.53 -3.83 -14.14
CA PRO A 26 -17.99 -4.53 -15.34
C PRO A 26 -16.95 -4.55 -16.47
N VAL A 27 -15.85 -3.80 -16.38
CA VAL A 27 -14.88 -3.64 -17.48
C VAL A 27 -13.67 -4.56 -17.35
N LYS A 28 -12.95 -4.51 -16.23
CA LYS A 28 -11.74 -5.30 -15.98
C LYS A 28 -11.88 -6.28 -14.82
N GLY A 29 -13.05 -6.34 -14.18
CA GLY A 29 -13.35 -7.31 -13.15
C GLY A 29 -12.65 -7.04 -11.81
N HIS A 30 -12.30 -5.79 -11.51
CA HIS A 30 -11.96 -5.36 -10.15
C HIS A 30 -13.15 -5.55 -9.20
N LYS A 31 -12.88 -5.65 -7.89
CA LYS A 31 -13.90 -5.63 -6.85
C LYS A 31 -13.51 -4.66 -5.75
N VAL A 32 -14.49 -3.87 -5.31
CA VAL A 32 -14.34 -2.94 -4.17
C VAL A 32 -15.44 -3.21 -3.14
N GLY A 33 -15.07 -3.56 -1.92
CA GLY A 33 -16.02 -3.86 -0.84
C GLY A 33 -16.02 -2.83 0.29
N VAL A 34 -17.13 -2.80 1.04
CA VAL A 34 -17.16 -2.25 2.40
C VAL A 34 -17.23 -3.42 3.38
N LEU A 35 -16.09 -3.83 3.91
CA LEU A 35 -15.91 -5.14 4.54
C LEU A 35 -14.93 -5.07 5.71
N ASP A 36 -15.00 -6.05 6.62
CA ASP A 36 -14.14 -6.14 7.79
C ASP A 36 -13.00 -7.14 7.56
N ALA A 37 -11.76 -6.66 7.60
CA ALA A 37 -10.57 -7.48 7.41
C ALA A 37 -10.44 -8.61 8.45
N THR A 38 -11.04 -8.43 9.63
CA THR A 38 -11.01 -9.41 10.73
C THR A 38 -12.04 -10.53 10.57
N LYS A 39 -13.02 -10.39 9.67
CA LYS A 39 -14.09 -11.37 9.45
C LYS A 39 -13.83 -12.23 8.22
N LEU A 40 -13.67 -13.53 8.44
CA LEU A 40 -13.39 -14.47 7.36
C LEU A 40 -14.53 -14.55 6.34
N GLU A 41 -15.79 -14.41 6.76
CA GLU A 41 -16.94 -14.37 5.84
C GLU A 41 -16.87 -13.22 4.84
N ASP A 42 -16.41 -12.04 5.28
CA ASP A 42 -16.27 -10.86 4.43
C ASP A 42 -15.16 -11.07 3.39
N ILE A 43 -14.03 -11.66 3.80
CA ILE A 43 -12.94 -11.98 2.86
C ILE A 43 -13.39 -13.02 1.84
N LYS A 44 -14.06 -14.08 2.29
CA LYS A 44 -14.61 -15.12 1.40
C LYS A 44 -15.64 -14.55 0.44
N LYS A 45 -16.41 -13.54 0.85
CA LYS A 45 -17.42 -12.90 0.00
C LYS A 45 -16.80 -12.19 -1.20
N ILE A 46 -15.70 -11.46 -1.01
CA ILE A 46 -15.05 -10.72 -2.10
C ILE A 46 -14.13 -11.59 -2.95
N ILE A 47 -13.36 -12.48 -2.32
CA ILE A 47 -12.45 -13.39 -3.03
C ILE A 47 -13.23 -14.53 -3.73
N GLY A 48 -14.33 -15.00 -3.14
CA GLY A 48 -15.10 -16.12 -3.65
C GLY A 48 -14.33 -17.45 -3.55
N ASN A 49 -14.39 -18.23 -4.62
CA ASN A 49 -13.66 -19.51 -4.74
C ASN A 49 -12.24 -19.35 -5.30
N GLU A 50 -11.83 -18.12 -5.61
CA GLU A 50 -10.50 -17.83 -6.15
C GLU A 50 -9.43 -17.87 -5.05
N LYS A 51 -8.16 -17.85 -5.48
CA LYS A 51 -6.99 -17.64 -4.61
C LYS A 51 -6.15 -16.49 -5.14
N THR A 52 -5.36 -15.89 -4.25
CA THR A 52 -4.57 -14.69 -4.58
C THR A 52 -3.09 -15.05 -4.56
N GLY A 53 -2.40 -14.82 -5.68
CA GLY A 53 -0.94 -14.98 -5.76
C GLY A 53 -0.17 -13.83 -5.08
N LEU A 54 -0.82 -12.67 -4.90
CA LEU A 54 -0.21 -11.49 -4.30
C LEU A 54 -1.20 -10.78 -3.37
N VAL A 55 -0.79 -10.56 -2.12
CA VAL A 55 -1.50 -9.75 -1.13
C VAL A 55 -0.63 -8.56 -0.73
N ILE A 56 -1.18 -7.36 -0.82
CA ILE A 56 -0.50 -6.11 -0.44
C ILE A 56 -1.39 -5.38 0.57
N ASN A 57 -0.96 -5.32 1.82
CA ASN A 57 -1.73 -4.72 2.90
C ASN A 57 -0.99 -3.54 3.53
N ASP A 58 -1.75 -2.49 3.82
CA ASP A 58 -1.30 -1.29 4.54
C ASP A 58 -2.25 -1.05 5.73
N PRO A 59 -2.19 -1.92 6.78
CA PRO A 59 -3.09 -1.82 7.91
C PRO A 59 -2.88 -0.50 8.68
N PRO A 60 -3.87 -0.03 9.46
CA PRO A 60 -3.65 1.10 10.36
C PRO A 60 -2.54 0.78 11.36
N TYR A 61 -1.60 1.68 11.64
CA TYR A 61 -0.41 1.38 12.47
C TYR A 61 -0.59 1.61 13.98
N ASN A 62 -1.81 1.84 14.46
CA ASN A 62 -2.04 2.25 15.86
C ASN A 62 -1.22 3.49 16.28
N VAL A 63 -0.93 4.40 15.35
CA VAL A 63 -0.20 5.66 15.60
C VAL A 63 -1.16 6.83 15.50
N VAL A 64 -1.04 7.81 16.40
CA VAL A 64 -1.78 9.07 16.31
C VAL A 64 -1.26 9.87 15.11
N VAL A 65 -2.12 10.09 14.11
CA VAL A 65 -1.80 10.89 12.93
C VAL A 65 -2.28 12.33 13.14
N GLY A 66 -1.35 13.24 13.45
CA GLY A 66 -1.63 14.67 13.65
C GLY A 66 -2.11 15.05 15.07
N ASN A 67 -2.57 16.29 15.24
CA ASN A 67 -3.12 16.82 16.51
C ASN A 67 -4.64 16.62 16.65
N ALA A 68 -5.28 15.92 15.70
CA ALA A 68 -6.72 15.73 15.68
C ALA A 68 -7.10 14.47 16.46
N ILE A 69 -7.73 14.67 17.62
CA ILE A 69 -8.48 13.62 18.33
C ILE A 69 -9.74 13.35 17.49
N THR A 70 -9.63 12.58 16.42
CA THR A 70 -10.81 12.08 15.72
C THR A 70 -11.35 10.87 16.49
N SER A 71 -12.66 10.75 16.63
CA SER A 71 -13.36 9.60 17.25
C SER A 71 -13.12 8.25 16.56
N ASN A 72 -12.40 8.21 15.44
CA ASN A 72 -12.05 6.99 14.70
C ASN A 72 -10.53 6.66 14.74
N LEU A 73 -9.71 7.46 15.45
CA LEU A 73 -8.26 7.27 15.58
C LEU A 73 -7.85 7.18 17.06
N PHE A 74 -8.60 6.41 17.86
CA PHE A 74 -8.15 6.08 19.20
C PHE A 74 -6.92 5.18 19.08
N LYS A 75 -5.82 5.56 19.73
CA LYS A 75 -4.73 4.62 20.00
C LYS A 75 -5.31 3.53 20.89
N ILE A 76 -5.50 2.34 20.34
CA ILE A 76 -5.91 1.16 21.11
C ILE A 76 -4.70 0.60 21.83
N THR A 77 -4.93 -0.30 22.79
CA THR A 77 -3.81 -0.98 23.45
C THR A 77 -3.01 -1.81 22.43
N LEU A 78 -1.73 -2.03 22.71
CA LEU A 78 -0.91 -2.90 21.87
C LEU A 78 -1.53 -4.30 21.74
N GLU A 79 -2.14 -4.81 22.82
CA GLU A 79 -2.82 -6.12 22.84
C GLU A 79 -4.00 -6.15 21.86
N GLU A 80 -4.91 -5.16 21.92
CA GLU A 80 -6.02 -5.05 20.98
C GLU A 80 -5.54 -4.90 19.53
N TYR A 81 -4.45 -4.14 19.32
CA TYR A 81 -3.86 -4.00 17.99
C TYR A 81 -3.28 -5.32 17.46
N LEU A 82 -2.63 -6.10 18.31
CA LEU A 82 -2.08 -7.40 17.93
C LEU A 82 -3.18 -8.44 17.69
N ASP A 83 -4.27 -8.42 18.48
CA ASP A 83 -5.45 -9.27 18.22
C ASP A 83 -6.11 -8.93 16.88
N PHE A 84 -6.33 -7.64 16.61
CA PHE A 84 -6.77 -7.16 15.29
C PHE A 84 -5.83 -7.65 14.19
N SER A 85 -4.52 -7.49 14.42
CA SER A 85 -3.49 -7.85 13.45
C SER A 85 -3.42 -9.35 13.16
N GLU A 86 -3.58 -10.17 14.19
CA GLU A 86 -3.59 -11.62 14.08
C GLU A 86 -4.79 -12.08 13.25
N LYS A 87 -5.97 -11.49 13.47
CA LYS A 87 -7.21 -11.83 12.75
C LYS A 87 -7.10 -11.53 11.25
N TRP A 88 -6.73 -10.30 10.87
CA TRP A 88 -6.66 -9.98 9.44
C TRP A 88 -5.51 -10.71 8.73
N ALA A 89 -4.37 -10.91 9.40
CA ALA A 89 -3.24 -11.65 8.82
C ALA A 89 -3.61 -13.12 8.59
N LYS A 90 -4.28 -13.76 9.54
CA LYS A 90 -4.82 -15.12 9.39
C LYS A 90 -5.79 -15.22 8.21
N ASN A 91 -6.67 -14.24 8.05
CA ASN A 91 -7.62 -14.22 6.93
C ASN A 91 -6.92 -14.02 5.58
N ALA A 92 -5.85 -13.20 5.52
CA ALA A 92 -5.03 -13.04 4.32
C ALA A 92 -4.39 -14.37 3.92
N ILE A 93 -3.75 -15.06 4.87
CA ILE A 93 -3.10 -16.37 4.65
C ILE A 93 -4.11 -17.43 4.15
N ALA A 94 -5.36 -17.37 4.61
CA ALA A 94 -6.41 -18.31 4.23
C ALA A 94 -6.82 -18.20 2.75
N VAL A 95 -6.70 -17.01 2.14
CA VAL A 95 -7.04 -16.77 0.74
C VAL A 95 -5.84 -16.73 -0.21
N MET A 96 -4.62 -16.70 0.33
CA MET A 96 -3.41 -16.89 -0.44
C MET A 96 -3.37 -18.27 -1.10
N ASP A 97 -2.90 -18.30 -2.35
CA ASP A 97 -2.58 -19.53 -3.06
C ASP A 97 -1.45 -20.32 -2.35
N LYS A 98 -1.14 -21.53 -2.82
CA LYS A 98 -0.03 -22.36 -2.30
C LYS A 98 1.31 -21.66 -2.42
N ASP A 99 1.49 -20.89 -3.48
CA ASP A 99 2.70 -20.15 -3.85
C ASP A 99 2.29 -18.69 -4.03
N ALA A 100 2.51 -17.87 -2.99
CA ALA A 100 1.99 -16.51 -2.95
C ALA A 100 2.88 -15.55 -2.16
N HIS A 101 2.81 -14.27 -2.52
CA HIS A 101 3.52 -13.19 -1.87
C HIS A 101 2.61 -12.43 -0.90
N LEU A 102 3.17 -12.03 0.24
CA LEU A 102 2.52 -11.14 1.20
C LEU A 102 3.44 -9.96 1.51
N TYR A 103 2.96 -8.77 1.20
CA TYR A 103 3.60 -7.51 1.52
C TYR A 103 2.77 -6.77 2.56
N VAL A 104 3.40 -6.38 3.67
CA VAL A 104 2.74 -5.64 4.76
C VAL A 104 3.54 -4.38 5.06
N TRP A 105 2.95 -3.23 4.76
CA TRP A 105 3.51 -1.96 5.19
C TRP A 105 3.37 -1.80 6.70
N MET A 106 4.38 -1.21 7.35
CA MET A 106 4.38 -1.00 8.78
C MET A 106 5.14 0.28 9.18
N GLY A 107 4.73 0.87 10.30
CA GLY A 107 5.42 2.00 10.94
C GLY A 107 6.16 1.56 12.20
N ALA A 108 7.19 2.32 12.57
CA ALA A 108 7.85 2.21 13.88
C ALA A 108 7.84 3.58 14.53
N ASP A 109 7.05 3.78 15.59
CA ASP A 109 7.03 5.06 16.28
C ASP A 109 8.11 5.09 17.37
N TYR A 110 9.17 5.85 17.15
CA TYR A 110 10.26 6.00 18.13
C TYR A 110 9.80 6.60 19.47
N ARG A 111 8.67 7.31 19.49
CA ARG A 111 8.07 7.87 20.71
C ARG A 111 7.34 6.81 21.52
N ASP A 112 7.11 5.64 20.93
CA ASP A 112 6.35 4.54 21.50
C ASP A 112 7.14 3.23 21.38
N ASN A 113 8.42 3.26 21.75
CA ASN A 113 9.30 2.08 21.76
C ASN A 113 9.37 1.33 20.41
N LEU A 114 9.28 2.05 19.29
CA LEU A 114 9.28 1.52 17.92
C LEU A 114 8.04 0.70 17.54
N GLN A 115 6.98 0.74 18.35
CA GLN A 115 5.73 0.04 18.06
C GLN A 115 5.06 0.54 16.76
N PRO A 116 4.26 -0.31 16.10
CA PRO A 116 4.06 -1.74 16.39
C PRO A 116 4.93 -2.67 15.53
N LEU A 117 5.93 -2.15 14.81
CA LEU A 117 6.77 -2.93 13.90
C LEU A 117 7.40 -4.19 14.54
N PRO A 118 8.16 -4.11 15.64
CA PRO A 118 8.79 -5.29 16.22
C PRO A 118 7.74 -6.30 16.72
N ASP A 119 6.63 -5.82 17.27
CA ASP A 119 5.54 -6.64 17.81
C ASP A 119 4.84 -7.43 16.70
N PHE A 120 4.55 -6.77 15.58
CA PHE A 120 3.99 -7.45 14.41
C PHE A 120 4.97 -8.47 13.81
N ILE A 121 6.27 -8.16 13.76
CA ILE A 121 7.29 -9.13 13.32
C ILE A 121 7.28 -10.37 14.23
N ILE A 122 7.18 -10.20 15.55
CA ILE A 122 7.09 -11.33 16.48
C ILE A 122 5.78 -12.11 16.27
N LEU A 123 4.65 -11.40 16.12
CA LEU A 123 3.35 -12.00 15.84
C LEU A 123 3.39 -12.90 14.60
N THR A 124 4.01 -12.44 13.51
CA THR A 124 4.08 -13.22 12.26
C THR A 124 4.79 -14.56 12.40
N ARG A 125 5.64 -14.75 13.41
CA ARG A 125 6.31 -16.03 13.68
C ARG A 125 5.34 -17.14 14.10
N LYS A 126 4.11 -16.81 14.51
CA LYS A 126 3.06 -17.78 14.79
C LYS A 126 2.56 -18.49 13.51
N PHE A 127 2.64 -17.82 12.35
CA PHE A 127 2.16 -18.34 11.07
C PHE A 127 3.26 -19.16 10.38
N LYS A 128 3.21 -20.49 10.54
CA LYS A 128 4.25 -21.41 10.04
C LYS A 128 4.28 -21.49 8.51
N GLU A 129 3.18 -21.12 7.86
CA GLU A 129 3.03 -21.08 6.41
C GLU A 129 3.82 -19.93 5.77
N LEU A 130 4.13 -18.88 6.54
CA LEU A 130 4.84 -17.70 6.05
C LEU A 130 6.33 -17.79 6.32
N LYS A 131 7.13 -17.52 5.30
CA LYS A 131 8.58 -17.39 5.39
C LYS A 131 8.99 -15.95 5.06
N PRO A 132 9.76 -15.26 5.94
CA PRO A 132 10.26 -13.93 5.61
C PRO A 132 11.23 -14.03 4.44
N LYS A 133 11.09 -13.12 3.47
CA LYS A 133 12.00 -12.98 2.33
C LYS A 133 12.80 -11.69 2.40
N ASN A 134 12.20 -10.60 2.88
CA ASN A 134 12.92 -9.35 3.02
C ASN A 134 12.28 -8.42 4.05
N PHE A 135 13.09 -7.49 4.54
CA PHE A 135 12.68 -6.29 5.27
C PHE A 135 13.09 -5.13 4.39
N ILE A 136 12.11 -4.40 3.85
CA ILE A 136 12.33 -3.32 2.90
C ILE A 136 12.05 -1.98 3.58
N THR A 137 12.87 -0.98 3.26
CA THR A 137 12.65 0.40 3.68
C THR A 137 12.41 1.28 2.47
N MET A 138 11.25 1.93 2.39
CA MET A 138 11.06 3.07 1.51
C MET A 138 11.57 4.33 2.21
N ARG A 139 12.59 4.97 1.62
CA ARG A 139 13.12 6.23 2.14
C ARG A 139 12.24 7.38 1.66
N ASN A 140 11.47 7.94 2.59
CA ASN A 140 10.77 9.20 2.40
C ASN A 140 11.78 10.33 2.13
N GLN A 141 11.42 11.26 1.24
CA GLN A 141 12.31 12.38 0.93
C GLN A 141 12.15 13.54 1.90
N ARG A 142 11.02 13.60 2.60
CA ARG A 142 10.75 14.58 3.64
C ARG A 142 10.47 13.87 4.95
N GLY A 143 11.00 14.45 6.02
CA GLY A 143 10.71 14.09 7.40
C GLY A 143 10.74 15.35 8.25
N TYR A 144 10.26 15.24 9.48
CA TYR A 144 10.40 16.32 10.45
C TYR A 144 11.81 16.26 11.06
N GLY A 145 12.61 17.29 10.80
CA GLY A 145 13.89 17.48 11.47
C GLY A 145 13.65 17.81 12.95
N THR A 146 14.53 17.34 13.83
CA THR A 146 14.49 17.69 15.25
C THR A 146 15.88 18.11 15.71
N GLN A 147 15.98 18.93 16.75
CA GLN A 147 17.27 19.37 17.30
C GLN A 147 18.00 18.26 18.08
N LYS A 148 17.27 17.25 18.56
CA LYS A 148 17.79 16.22 19.48
C LYS A 148 17.73 14.80 18.91
N ASN A 149 17.32 14.63 17.65
CA ASN A 149 17.17 13.32 17.02
C ASN A 149 17.34 13.43 15.49
N TRP A 150 17.67 12.30 14.87
CA TRP A 150 17.75 12.17 13.42
C TRP A 150 16.37 12.37 12.77
N MET A 151 16.37 12.95 11.57
CA MET A 151 15.14 13.14 10.81
C MET A 151 14.55 11.77 10.44
N TRP A 152 13.30 11.52 10.84
CA TRP A 152 12.60 10.29 10.52
C TRP A 152 12.12 10.29 9.07
N VAL A 153 12.74 9.46 8.23
CA VAL A 153 12.46 9.39 6.78
C VAL A 153 12.23 7.96 6.29
N ARG A 154 11.75 7.10 7.18
CA ARG A 154 11.64 5.66 6.90
C ARG A 154 10.18 5.23 6.95
N GLN A 155 9.81 4.41 5.98
CA GLN A 155 8.58 3.64 6.00
C GLN A 155 8.93 2.19 5.68
N GLU A 156 8.56 1.28 6.56
CA GLU A 156 9.00 -0.10 6.48
C GLU A 156 7.95 -0.96 5.77
N LEU A 157 8.43 -2.00 5.10
CA LEU A 157 7.67 -2.94 4.30
C LEU A 157 8.21 -4.34 4.55
N LEU A 158 7.40 -5.17 5.19
CA LEU A 158 7.74 -6.55 5.44
C LEU A 158 7.31 -7.40 4.24
N TYR A 159 8.19 -8.28 3.78
CA TYR A 159 7.93 -9.18 2.67
C TYR A 159 8.05 -10.63 3.10
N TYR A 160 6.94 -11.37 3.00
CA TYR A 160 6.84 -12.79 3.29
C TYR A 160 6.33 -13.54 2.05
N VAL A 161 6.56 -14.85 2.03
CA VAL A 161 5.95 -15.76 1.05
C VAL A 161 5.31 -16.95 1.73
N LYS A 162 4.27 -17.49 1.09
CA LYS A 162 3.75 -18.84 1.31
C LYS A 162 4.23 -19.72 0.16
N GLY A 163 4.73 -20.90 0.46
CA GLY A 163 5.31 -21.80 -0.55
C GLY A 163 6.61 -21.26 -1.16
N ASN A 164 6.73 -21.35 -2.49
CA ASN A 164 7.86 -20.89 -3.28
C ASN A 164 7.41 -20.23 -4.59
N PRO A 165 6.80 -19.03 -4.52
CA PRO A 165 6.32 -18.32 -5.70
C PRO A 165 7.47 -17.79 -6.55
N ASP A 166 7.18 -17.65 -7.85
CA ASP A 166 8.08 -17.01 -8.81
C ASP A 166 8.28 -15.53 -8.46
N PHE A 167 9.47 -15.01 -8.74
CA PHE A 167 9.80 -13.61 -8.50
C PHE A 167 10.45 -13.00 -9.73
N ASN A 168 9.80 -12.01 -10.31
CA ASN A 168 10.29 -11.30 -11.48
C ASN A 168 11.37 -10.27 -11.06
N VAL A 169 12.63 -10.69 -11.16
CA VAL A 169 13.81 -9.88 -10.82
C VAL A 169 13.94 -8.64 -11.70
N ASP A 170 13.40 -8.65 -12.92
CA ASP A 170 13.50 -7.49 -13.81
C ASP A 170 12.68 -6.30 -13.30
N ALA A 171 11.64 -6.56 -12.51
CA ALA A 171 10.84 -5.53 -11.82
C ALA A 171 11.61 -4.77 -10.72
N GLU A 172 12.76 -5.30 -10.26
CA GLU A 172 13.60 -4.63 -9.27
C GLU A 172 14.50 -3.54 -9.85
N TYR A 173 14.67 -3.49 -11.18
CA TYR A 173 15.54 -2.50 -11.79
C TYR A 173 14.94 -1.10 -11.64
N THR A 174 15.79 -0.17 -11.20
CA THR A 174 15.45 1.25 -11.08
C THR A 174 15.78 1.99 -12.38
N ASP A 175 15.49 3.28 -12.42
CA ASP A 175 15.97 4.18 -13.48
C ASP A 175 17.35 4.80 -13.14
N ILE A 176 17.96 4.42 -12.01
CA ILE A 176 19.25 4.96 -11.57
C ILE A 176 20.35 4.24 -12.38
N PRO A 177 21.13 4.96 -13.20
CA PRO A 177 22.20 4.35 -13.98
C PRO A 177 23.23 3.69 -13.08
N LYS A 178 23.76 2.54 -13.52
CA LYS A 178 24.98 2.00 -12.91
C LYS A 178 26.14 2.92 -13.25
N ILE A 179 26.53 3.76 -12.30
CA ILE A 179 27.81 4.46 -12.36
C ILE A 179 28.86 3.47 -11.83
N LEU A 180 29.31 2.56 -12.69
CA LEU A 180 30.51 1.77 -12.46
C LEU A 180 31.70 2.63 -12.90
N ARG A 181 32.21 3.48 -12.00
CA ARG A 181 33.56 4.01 -12.13
C ARG A 181 34.36 3.54 -10.93
N GLY A 182 35.52 2.93 -11.15
CA GLY A 182 36.51 2.68 -10.09
C GLY A 182 36.59 1.25 -9.53
N TYR A 183 35.78 0.28 -9.98
CA TYR A 183 35.92 -1.13 -9.58
C TYR A 183 36.70 -1.93 -10.63
N TYR A 184 38.02 -1.88 -10.48
CA TYR A 184 38.98 -2.60 -11.31
C TYR A 184 39.33 -3.94 -10.65
N LYS A 185 39.41 -5.01 -11.44
CA LYS A 185 39.96 -6.30 -10.98
C LYS A 185 41.03 -6.77 -11.95
N GLU A 186 42.16 -7.19 -11.40
CA GLU A 186 43.19 -7.87 -12.17
C GLU A 186 42.78 -9.33 -12.41
N VAL A 187 42.62 -9.70 -13.68
CA VAL A 187 42.33 -11.07 -14.11
C VAL A 187 43.39 -11.45 -15.14
N LYS A 188 44.24 -12.44 -14.80
CA LYS A 188 45.36 -12.90 -15.64
C LYS A 188 46.29 -11.76 -16.10
N GLY A 189 46.66 -10.85 -15.21
CA GLY A 189 47.57 -9.73 -15.53
C GLY A 189 46.94 -8.59 -16.33
N LYS A 190 45.63 -8.65 -16.64
CA LYS A 190 44.88 -7.54 -17.24
C LYS A 190 43.96 -6.92 -16.22
N ILE A 191 44.04 -5.59 -16.11
CA ILE A 191 43.05 -4.80 -15.41
C ILE A 191 41.76 -4.85 -16.24
N THR A 192 40.75 -5.51 -15.70
CA THR A 192 39.42 -5.61 -16.28
C THR A 192 38.45 -4.78 -15.45
N GLU A 193 37.69 -3.92 -16.12
CA GLU A 193 36.56 -3.23 -15.50
C GLU A 193 35.42 -4.24 -15.37
N ASN A 194 34.83 -4.36 -14.18
CA ASN A 194 33.81 -5.36 -13.86
C ASN A 194 32.44 -5.02 -14.51
N LEU A 195 32.39 -4.95 -15.85
CA LEU A 195 31.17 -4.69 -16.63
C LEU A 195 30.23 -5.92 -16.69
N GLU A 196 30.72 -7.12 -16.35
CA GLU A 196 30.05 -8.39 -16.70
C GLU A 196 29.14 -9.00 -15.62
N ARG A 197 28.86 -8.33 -14.51
CA ARG A 197 28.03 -8.95 -13.45
C ARG A 197 26.53 -8.81 -13.65
N SER A 198 26.04 -7.92 -14.53
CA SER A 198 24.61 -7.81 -14.80
C SER A 198 24.33 -7.09 -16.12
N LYS A 199 23.48 -7.71 -16.96
CA LYS A 199 23.09 -7.23 -18.31
C LYS A 199 22.35 -5.88 -18.34
N SER A 200 21.85 -5.38 -17.21
CA SER A 200 21.09 -4.12 -17.15
C SER A 200 22.00 -2.91 -16.99
N ARG A 201 21.65 -1.78 -17.63
CA ARG A 201 22.33 -0.48 -17.46
C ARG A 201 22.00 0.22 -16.13
N TYR A 202 21.02 -0.28 -15.39
CA TYR A 202 20.51 0.36 -14.17
C TYR A 202 20.72 -0.52 -12.94
N ILE A 203 20.78 0.10 -11.75
CA ILE A 203 20.92 -0.63 -10.48
C ILE A 203 19.58 -1.27 -10.09
N ARG A 204 19.64 -2.38 -9.35
CA ARG A 204 18.47 -2.93 -8.65
C ARG A 204 18.18 -2.09 -7.41
N ALA A 205 16.91 -1.98 -7.04
CA ALA A 205 16.45 -1.15 -5.92
C ALA A 205 17.00 -1.60 -4.55
N GLY A 206 17.49 -2.84 -4.44
CA GLY A 206 17.84 -3.44 -3.16
C GLY A 206 16.63 -3.49 -2.21
N ASN A 207 16.89 -3.63 -0.92
CA ASN A 207 15.87 -3.55 0.13
C ASN A 207 15.78 -2.16 0.79
N VAL A 208 16.46 -1.15 0.25
CA VAL A 208 16.30 0.25 0.66
C VAL A 208 15.96 1.07 -0.57
N TRP A 209 14.68 1.36 -0.76
CA TRP A 209 14.19 2.08 -1.91
C TRP A 209 14.41 3.57 -1.73
N VAL A 210 15.35 4.10 -2.50
CA VAL A 210 15.69 5.53 -2.55
C VAL A 210 15.11 6.24 -3.77
N ASP A 211 14.59 5.47 -4.72
CA ASP A 211 14.09 5.95 -6.02
C ASP A 211 12.55 6.10 -6.06
N VAL A 212 11.89 5.82 -4.94
CA VAL A 212 10.44 5.99 -4.78
C VAL A 212 10.17 7.26 -4.00
N GLN A 213 9.36 8.14 -4.60
CA GLN A 213 8.92 9.39 -4.01
C GLN A 213 7.66 9.16 -3.18
N GLN A 214 7.64 9.62 -1.92
CA GLN A 214 6.39 9.68 -1.13
C GLN A 214 5.37 10.63 -1.79
N VAL A 215 4.07 10.33 -1.70
CA VAL A 215 3.03 11.17 -2.30
C VAL A 215 2.94 12.53 -1.59
N PHE A 216 2.94 13.61 -2.37
CA PHE A 216 2.72 14.98 -1.89
C PHE A 216 1.47 15.58 -2.52
N TYR A 217 0.87 16.56 -1.86
CA TYR A 217 -0.35 17.25 -2.32
C TYR A 217 -0.27 17.84 -3.74
N ARG A 218 0.93 18.12 -4.26
CA ARG A 218 1.15 18.65 -5.62
C ARG A 218 1.33 17.57 -6.67
N MET A 219 1.43 16.30 -6.29
CA MET A 219 1.55 15.20 -7.25
C MET A 219 0.18 14.88 -7.83
N GLU A 220 0.14 14.54 -9.11
CA GLU A 220 -1.12 14.16 -9.78
C GLU A 220 -1.81 13.00 -9.06
N GLU A 221 -1.04 12.00 -8.63
CA GLU A 221 -1.57 10.82 -7.96
C GLU A 221 -2.20 11.10 -6.60
N ASN A 222 -2.03 12.29 -6.02
CA ASN A 222 -2.56 12.63 -4.70
C ASN A 222 -4.09 12.59 -4.68
N VAL A 223 -4.63 11.97 -3.63
CA VAL A 223 -6.07 11.94 -3.35
C VAL A 223 -6.33 12.72 -2.06
N PRO A 224 -6.89 13.94 -2.14
CA PRO A 224 -7.23 14.71 -0.94
C PRO A 224 -8.11 13.93 0.04
N GLY A 225 -7.81 14.05 1.33
CA GLY A 225 -8.49 13.32 2.41
C GLY A 225 -7.90 11.94 2.73
N CYS A 226 -7.06 11.38 1.85
CA CYS A 226 -6.36 10.12 2.06
C CYS A 226 -4.94 10.33 2.59
N TYR A 227 -4.80 10.60 3.89
CA TYR A 227 -3.50 10.79 4.52
C TYR A 227 -2.64 9.52 4.49
N ALA A 228 -1.33 9.66 4.36
CA ALA A 228 -0.40 8.53 4.25
C ALA A 228 -0.62 7.60 3.05
N GLN A 229 -1.22 8.10 1.95
CA GLN A 229 -1.32 7.40 0.68
C GLN A 229 0.03 6.84 0.23
N LYS A 230 0.06 5.54 -0.12
CA LYS A 230 1.23 4.89 -0.70
C LYS A 230 1.44 5.31 -2.16
N PRO A 231 2.70 5.50 -2.62
CA PRO A 231 3.00 5.87 -4.01
C PRO A 231 2.71 4.74 -4.99
N LEU A 232 2.16 5.07 -6.16
CA LEU A 232 1.93 4.10 -7.24
C LEU A 232 3.21 3.35 -7.63
N LYS A 233 4.34 4.06 -7.71
CA LYS A 233 5.64 3.44 -8.08
C LYS A 233 6.05 2.30 -7.12
N ALA A 234 5.75 2.40 -5.82
CA ALA A 234 6.02 1.33 -4.87
C ALA A 234 5.14 0.11 -5.14
N ILE A 235 3.84 0.34 -5.31
CA ILE A 235 2.87 -0.74 -5.50
C ILE A 235 3.05 -1.44 -6.85
N GLU A 236 3.36 -0.68 -7.90
CA GLU A 236 3.68 -1.23 -9.23
C GLU A 236 4.93 -2.10 -9.21
N ARG A 237 5.98 -1.69 -8.49
CA ARG A 237 7.18 -2.52 -8.28
C ARG A 237 6.83 -3.85 -7.63
N ILE A 238 6.06 -3.83 -6.54
CA ILE A 238 5.62 -5.03 -5.84
C ILE A 238 4.82 -5.93 -6.79
N MET A 239 3.84 -5.35 -7.49
CA MET A 239 2.95 -6.09 -8.39
C MET A 239 3.68 -6.71 -9.58
N LEU A 240 4.61 -5.98 -10.20
CA LEU A 240 5.42 -6.50 -11.30
C LEU A 240 6.39 -7.60 -10.84
N SER A 241 6.85 -7.56 -9.58
CA SER A 241 7.77 -8.57 -9.04
C SER A 241 7.09 -9.87 -8.63
N GLY A 242 5.81 -9.83 -8.24
CA GLY A 242 5.13 -10.97 -7.60
C GLY A 242 3.79 -11.37 -8.25
N SER A 243 3.49 -10.90 -9.46
CA SER A 243 2.28 -11.28 -10.20
C SER A 243 2.42 -11.07 -11.71
N ASN A 244 1.58 -11.74 -12.49
CA ASN A 244 1.46 -11.61 -13.93
C ASN A 244 0.19 -10.84 -14.33
N GLU A 245 0.08 -10.45 -15.60
CA GLU A 245 -1.18 -9.89 -16.12
C GLU A 245 -2.33 -10.88 -15.89
N LYS A 246 -3.52 -10.34 -15.57
CA LYS A 246 -4.77 -11.07 -15.24
C LYS A 246 -4.80 -11.78 -13.88
N ASP A 247 -3.68 -11.87 -13.17
CA ASP A 247 -3.66 -12.38 -11.80
C ASP A 247 -4.52 -11.53 -10.87
N ILE A 248 -4.98 -12.16 -9.79
CA ILE A 248 -5.74 -11.50 -8.73
C ILE A 248 -4.76 -11.00 -7.66
N VAL A 249 -4.83 -9.72 -7.38
CA VAL A 249 -4.15 -9.06 -6.26
C VAL A 249 -5.18 -8.66 -5.21
N ALA A 250 -4.92 -9.01 -3.96
CA ALA A 250 -5.78 -8.63 -2.84
C ALA A 250 -5.16 -7.54 -1.97
N ASP A 251 -6.01 -6.62 -1.51
CA ASP A 251 -5.64 -5.53 -0.60
C ASP A 251 -6.81 -5.27 0.36
N PHE A 252 -6.60 -5.55 1.64
CA PHE A 252 -7.66 -5.50 2.65
C PHE A 252 -7.87 -4.09 3.25
N PHE A 253 -7.10 -3.10 2.78
CA PHE A 253 -7.08 -1.74 3.31
C PHE A 253 -7.03 -0.73 2.16
N ALA A 254 -8.10 -0.69 1.36
CA ALA A 254 -8.15 0.02 0.09
C ALA A 254 -7.73 1.49 0.22
N HIS A 255 -8.20 2.19 1.27
CA HIS A 255 -7.87 3.58 1.55
C HIS A 255 -8.06 4.51 0.34
N SER A 256 -6.97 4.92 -0.32
CA SER A 256 -6.97 5.78 -1.52
C SER A 256 -7.15 5.02 -2.84
N GLY A 257 -7.16 3.69 -2.82
CA GLY A 257 -7.24 2.84 -4.02
C GLY A 257 -5.94 2.71 -4.81
N THR A 258 -4.77 3.00 -4.23
CA THR A 258 -3.47 2.92 -4.94
C THR A 258 -3.24 1.53 -5.55
N THR A 259 -3.51 0.45 -4.80
CA THR A 259 -3.37 -0.92 -5.31
C THR A 259 -4.28 -1.19 -6.50
N LEU A 260 -5.52 -0.68 -6.45
CA LEU A 260 -6.48 -0.82 -7.53
C LEU A 260 -6.03 -0.08 -8.79
N ILE A 261 -5.53 1.15 -8.67
CA ILE A 261 -5.01 1.92 -9.81
C ILE A 261 -3.75 1.28 -10.40
N ALA A 262 -2.84 0.78 -9.56
CA ALA A 262 -1.68 0.03 -10.03
C ALA A 262 -2.11 -1.22 -10.82
N GLY A 263 -3.09 -1.96 -10.30
CA GLY A 263 -3.66 -3.13 -10.99
C GLY A 263 -4.33 -2.79 -12.31
N GLU A 264 -5.10 -1.71 -12.36
CA GLU A 264 -5.74 -1.21 -13.59
C GLU A 264 -4.70 -0.89 -14.68
N ARG A 265 -3.60 -0.22 -14.32
CA ARG A 265 -2.49 0.15 -15.23
C ARG A 265 -1.70 -1.07 -15.69
N LEU A 266 -1.47 -2.02 -14.77
CA LEU A 266 -0.70 -3.23 -15.01
C LEU A 266 -1.57 -4.39 -15.49
N LYS A 267 -2.88 -4.21 -15.71
CA LYS A 267 -3.82 -5.24 -16.16
C LYS A 267 -3.92 -6.46 -15.21
N ARG A 268 -3.88 -6.23 -13.90
CA ARG A 268 -4.21 -7.23 -12.86
C ARG A 268 -5.64 -6.97 -12.39
N LYS A 269 -6.32 -8.02 -11.91
CA LYS A 269 -7.60 -7.86 -11.20
C LYS A 269 -7.29 -7.54 -9.75
N VAL A 270 -7.91 -6.50 -9.21
CA VAL A 270 -7.70 -6.10 -7.82
C VAL A 270 -8.98 -6.28 -7.05
N TYR A 271 -8.92 -7.12 -6.01
CA TYR A 271 -10.00 -7.33 -5.06
C TYR A 271 -9.61 -6.62 -3.78
N THR A 272 -10.24 -5.47 -3.53
CA THR A 272 -9.88 -4.61 -2.41
C THR A 272 -11.11 -4.17 -1.64
N PHE A 273 -10.94 -3.79 -0.38
CA PHE A 273 -12.04 -3.28 0.43
C PHE A 273 -11.51 -2.41 1.56
N ASP A 274 -12.41 -1.64 2.15
CA ASP A 274 -12.16 -0.87 3.36
C ASP A 274 -13.34 -1.04 4.32
N ILE A 275 -13.14 -0.89 5.62
CA ILE A 275 -14.24 -0.91 6.58
C ILE A 275 -15.04 0.40 6.51
N ASP A 276 -14.40 1.51 6.13
CA ASP A 276 -15.05 2.80 5.96
C ASP A 276 -15.65 2.93 4.54
N PRO A 277 -16.98 3.12 4.41
CA PRO A 277 -17.64 3.37 3.13
C PRO A 277 -17.02 4.49 2.31
N ILE A 278 -16.46 5.52 2.97
CA ILE A 278 -15.86 6.67 2.29
C ILE A 278 -14.62 6.26 1.50
N PHE A 279 -13.74 5.42 2.07
CA PHE A 279 -12.53 4.98 1.39
C PHE A 279 -12.83 3.98 0.27
N ALA A 280 -13.83 3.12 0.46
CA ALA A 280 -14.33 2.28 -0.62
C ALA A 280 -14.89 3.12 -1.78
N GLU A 281 -15.69 4.15 -1.49
CA GLU A 281 -16.24 5.05 -2.49
C GLU A 281 -15.14 5.86 -3.21
N ILE A 282 -14.16 6.41 -2.47
CA ILE A 282 -12.99 7.09 -3.05
C ILE A 282 -12.26 6.17 -4.02
N THR A 283 -12.04 4.91 -3.63
CA THR A 283 -11.36 3.91 -4.46
C THR A 283 -12.09 3.69 -5.80
N ILE A 284 -13.42 3.53 -5.78
CA ILE A 284 -14.22 3.37 -7.00
C ILE A 284 -14.18 4.65 -7.85
N ARG A 285 -14.40 5.82 -7.23
CA ARG A 285 -14.34 7.12 -7.92
C ARG A 285 -12.98 7.36 -8.56
N ARG A 286 -11.88 6.91 -7.93
CA ARG A 286 -10.52 7.07 -8.45
C ARG A 286 -10.31 6.25 -9.71
N LEU A 287 -10.84 5.02 -9.74
CA LEU A 287 -10.83 4.18 -10.93
C LEU A 287 -11.60 4.84 -12.08
N GLU A 288 -12.82 5.30 -11.80
CA GLU A 288 -13.68 5.96 -12.78
C GLU A 288 -13.04 7.25 -13.31
N HIS A 289 -12.43 8.03 -12.42
CA HIS A 289 -11.67 9.22 -12.77
C HIS A 289 -10.50 8.87 -13.70
N PHE A 290 -9.66 7.91 -13.30
CA PHE A 290 -8.51 7.48 -14.09
C PHE A 290 -8.92 7.00 -15.49
N ARG A 291 -9.98 6.19 -15.60
CA ARG A 291 -10.48 5.73 -16.91
C ARG A 291 -11.03 6.85 -17.78
N LYS A 292 -11.66 7.86 -17.17
CA LYS A 292 -12.25 9.00 -17.90
C LYS A 292 -11.20 10.03 -18.34
N THR A 293 -10.19 10.28 -17.51
CA THR A 293 -9.28 11.43 -17.68
C THR A 293 -7.83 11.04 -17.95
N GLY A 294 -7.46 9.79 -17.68
CA GLY A 294 -6.07 9.32 -17.65
C GLY A 294 -5.29 9.74 -16.40
N LYS A 295 -5.88 10.53 -15.49
CA LYS A 295 -5.18 11.06 -14.31
C LYS A 295 -5.26 10.10 -13.13
N THR A 296 -4.14 9.95 -12.43
CA THR A 296 -3.99 8.95 -11.35
C THR A 296 -4.52 9.38 -9.98
N GLY A 297 -4.97 10.62 -9.85
CA GLY A 297 -5.52 11.22 -8.65
C GLY A 297 -6.11 12.59 -8.96
N TRP A 298 -6.38 13.36 -7.93
CA TRP A 298 -7.03 14.67 -8.05
C TRP A 298 -6.12 15.83 -7.69
N GLN A 299 -4.87 15.56 -7.27
CA GLN A 299 -3.95 16.57 -6.80
C GLN A 299 -4.55 17.38 -5.63
N TRP A 300 -5.09 18.59 -5.89
CA TRP A 300 -5.79 19.42 -4.90
C TRP A 300 -7.33 19.44 -5.07
N GLN A 301 -7.87 18.78 -6.09
CA GLN A 301 -9.32 18.74 -6.33
C GLN A 301 -10.01 17.71 -5.42
N ASN A 302 -11.26 17.98 -5.05
CA ASN A 302 -12.00 17.09 -4.17
C ASN A 302 -12.51 15.83 -4.91
N PRO A 303 -12.31 14.61 -4.35
CA PRO A 303 -12.94 13.37 -4.85
C PRO A 303 -14.49 13.40 -4.83
N PHE A 304 -15.08 14.30 -4.05
CA PHE A 304 -16.51 14.56 -3.92
C PHE A 304 -16.87 15.99 -4.36
N PRO A 305 -16.81 16.30 -5.67
CA PRO A 305 -17.12 17.64 -6.19
C PRO A 305 -18.55 18.12 -5.87
N GLU A 306 -19.46 17.20 -5.54
CA GLU A 306 -20.83 17.49 -5.10
C GLU A 306 -20.86 18.34 -3.81
N ILE A 307 -19.83 18.23 -2.97
CA ILE A 307 -19.74 18.92 -1.68
C ILE A 307 -19.20 20.34 -1.85
N GLU A 308 -18.27 20.57 -2.78
CA GLU A 308 -17.72 21.91 -3.05
C GLU A 308 -18.82 22.89 -3.51
N LYS A 309 -19.84 22.38 -4.21
CA LYS A 309 -20.98 23.19 -4.67
C LYS A 309 -21.94 23.61 -3.54
N GLN A 310 -21.84 23.02 -2.35
CA GLN A 310 -22.77 23.26 -1.25
C GLN A 310 -22.21 24.16 -0.15
N ILE A 311 -20.92 24.52 -0.18
CA ILE A 311 -20.27 25.29 0.87
C ILE A 311 -19.30 26.30 0.23
N GLU A 312 -19.75 27.54 0.03
CA GLU A 312 -18.85 28.64 -0.36
C GLU A 312 -17.74 28.79 0.70
N GLY A 313 -16.48 28.70 0.27
CA GLY A 313 -15.31 29.06 1.08
C GLY A 313 -14.50 27.91 1.71
N TYR A 314 -14.86 26.63 1.51
CA TYR A 314 -14.06 25.52 2.03
C TYR A 314 -12.96 25.08 1.07
N LYS A 315 -11.70 25.29 1.46
CA LYS A 315 -10.56 24.61 0.84
C LYS A 315 -10.30 23.31 1.61
N TRP A 316 -10.40 22.18 0.91
CA TRP A 316 -9.88 20.90 1.36
C TRP A 316 -8.34 20.98 1.38
N ILE A 317 -7.74 21.16 2.56
CA ILE A 317 -6.30 21.07 2.76
C ILE A 317 -6.03 20.09 3.90
#